data_AF-A0A6V7Q0F3-F1
#
_entry.id   AF-A0A6V7Q0F3-F1
#
_cell.length_a   1.000
_cell.length_b   1.000
_cell.length_c   1.000
_cell.angle_alpha   90.00
_cell.angle_beta   90.00
_cell.angle_gamma   90.00
#
_symmetry.space_group_name_H-M   'P 1'
#
loop_
_entity.id
_entity.type
_entity.pdbx_description
1 polymer ?
#
loop_
_entity_poly.entity_id
_entity_poly.type
_entity_poly.pdbx_seq_one_letter_code
_entity_poly.pdbx_strand_id
1 'polypeptide(L)'
;MDHPFRDVDASYLPPFSDDIALQILARLPSSKYCDLRLVNRRFRSLIRSGELNEIRKKIGLKEPKIFLHLGEACYQCYEPHTRSCWDLPVCPYYKTTPYRAKKLFCVGTHLLVLGIISVDVDLWSDSNIWRYELELNRWFNGPMMITPRYAFASADCGSVACVAGGEQQGSEEILNSAERYNPESISWESLPSMNRRRCFCSGLYMDSKFYVIGGINENRDLLTCGECYDFERNVWEVIPNMIEDDPYMTSNSPRPPYQVAVVNNELYYLDVPSHHLKVYLKNNSTWKIVGRAPASIELFQGWGVKLKSLGDELVLICRTLRKRPTLDILMCFCTPSPELDNVEWRVLEFDRQGRIRPFIIVV
;
A
#
# COMPACT_ATOMS: atom_id res chain seq x y z
N MET A 1 -2.30 2.35 65.94
CA MET A 1 -2.86 3.41 65.07
C MET A 1 -1.74 3.94 64.17
N ASP A 2 -1.07 3.08 63.42
CA ASP A 2 -1.50 2.40 62.19
C ASP A 2 -1.42 3.27 60.93
N HIS A 3 -0.36 2.95 60.19
CA HIS A 3 -0.13 3.01 58.75
C HIS A 3 -0.10 4.34 57.99
N PRO A 4 1.02 4.62 57.27
CA PRO A 4 1.03 5.63 56.21
C PRO A 4 0.22 5.10 55.02
N PHE A 5 -0.47 6.02 54.34
CA PHE A 5 -1.21 5.80 53.11
C PHE A 5 -0.42 4.90 52.15
N ARG A 6 -0.82 3.62 52.05
CA ARG A 6 -0.46 2.75 50.93
C ARG A 6 -1.14 3.33 49.70
N ASP A 7 -0.35 3.68 48.69
CA ASP A 7 -0.84 3.83 47.31
C ASP A 7 -1.67 2.60 46.95
N VAL A 8 -2.99 2.78 46.82
CA VAL A 8 -3.93 1.76 46.38
C VAL A 8 -3.88 1.68 44.85
N ASP A 9 -2.71 1.32 44.33
CA ASP A 9 -2.55 0.73 42.99
C ASP A 9 -2.22 -0.77 43.15
N ALA A 10 -2.78 -1.39 44.20
CA ALA A 10 -2.71 -2.82 44.45
C ALA A 10 -3.60 -3.56 43.44
N SER A 11 -3.09 -3.71 42.22
CA SER A 11 -3.57 -4.69 41.27
C SER A 11 -3.56 -6.08 41.92
N TYR A 12 -4.70 -6.77 41.97
CA TYR A 12 -4.91 -8.06 42.63
C TYR A 12 -4.19 -9.26 41.95
N LEU A 13 -3.25 -8.98 41.07
CA LEU A 13 -2.41 -9.99 40.41
C LEU A 13 -0.96 -9.62 40.74
N PRO A 14 -0.09 -10.57 41.14
CA PRO A 14 1.33 -10.29 41.26
C PRO A 14 1.78 -9.65 39.92
N PRO A 15 2.42 -8.47 39.94
CA PRO A 15 2.73 -7.78 38.70
C PRO A 15 3.70 -8.68 37.93
N PHE A 16 3.22 -9.26 36.82
CA PHE A 16 4.08 -9.87 35.81
C PHE A 16 5.23 -8.90 35.50
N SER A 17 6.43 -9.39 35.15
CA SER A 17 7.49 -8.49 34.66
C SER A 17 7.00 -7.73 33.42
N ASP A 18 7.60 -6.57 33.13
CA ASP A 18 7.27 -5.81 31.92
C ASP A 18 7.45 -6.65 30.65
N ASP A 19 8.47 -7.52 30.63
CA ASP A 19 8.68 -8.48 29.52
C ASP A 19 7.48 -9.40 29.30
N ILE A 20 6.95 -10.00 30.37
CA ILE A 20 5.78 -10.90 30.26
C ILE A 20 4.54 -10.11 29.85
N ALA A 21 4.35 -8.92 30.41
CA ALA A 21 3.23 -8.04 30.04
C ALA A 21 3.30 -7.66 28.56
N LEU A 22 4.47 -7.29 28.04
CA LEU A 22 4.69 -6.98 26.63
C LEU A 22 4.43 -8.20 25.74
N GLN A 23 4.87 -9.38 26.13
CA GLN A 23 4.60 -10.62 25.40
C GLN A 23 3.09 -10.94 25.34
N ILE A 24 2.35 -10.69 26.42
CA ILE A 24 0.89 -10.87 26.45
C ILE A 24 0.22 -9.82 25.55
N LEU A 25 0.53 -8.54 25.77
CA LEU A 25 -0.03 -7.42 25.01
C LEU A 25 0.22 -7.57 23.52
N ALA A 26 1.43 -7.99 23.12
CA ALA A 26 1.82 -8.21 21.73
C ALA A 26 0.95 -9.26 21.00
N ARG A 27 0.35 -10.20 21.74
CA ARG A 27 -0.53 -11.25 21.18
C ARG A 27 -2.00 -10.83 21.09
N LEU A 28 -2.37 -9.69 21.67
CA LEU A 28 -3.73 -9.18 21.59
C LEU A 28 -3.95 -8.42 20.28
N PRO A 29 -5.18 -8.41 19.73
CA PRO A 29 -5.50 -7.61 18.55
C PRO A 29 -5.16 -6.14 18.77
N SER A 30 -4.52 -5.48 17.81
CA SER A 30 -4.17 -4.05 17.97
C SER A 30 -5.39 -3.14 18.16
N SER A 31 -6.57 -3.56 17.70
CA SER A 31 -7.85 -2.88 17.97
C SER A 31 -8.18 -2.77 19.47
N LYS A 32 -7.65 -3.64 20.32
CA LYS A 32 -7.84 -3.60 21.78
C LYS A 32 -6.87 -2.67 22.51
N TYR A 33 -5.84 -2.17 21.84
CA TYR A 33 -4.82 -1.34 22.49
C TYR A 33 -5.39 -0.02 23.01
N CYS A 34 -6.39 0.55 22.33
CA CYS A 34 -7.09 1.74 22.83
C CYS A 34 -7.74 1.49 24.19
N ASP A 35 -8.45 0.38 24.35
CA ASP A 35 -9.10 0.00 25.61
C ASP A 35 -8.06 -0.31 26.70
N LEU A 36 -7.02 -1.08 26.35
CA LEU A 36 -5.97 -1.50 27.29
C LEU A 36 -5.14 -0.33 27.83
N ARG A 37 -4.96 0.74 27.03
CA ARG A 37 -4.33 1.99 27.47
C ARG A 37 -5.13 2.73 28.54
N LEU A 38 -6.43 2.45 28.67
CA LEU A 38 -7.30 3.05 29.68
C LEU A 38 -7.34 2.25 30.98
N VAL A 39 -6.92 0.97 30.95
CA VAL A 39 -6.96 0.07 32.13
C VAL A 39 -6.02 0.57 33.23
N ASN A 40 -4.76 0.89 32.91
CA ASN A 40 -3.82 1.48 33.87
C ASN A 40 -2.67 2.25 33.17
N ARG A 41 -1.92 3.04 33.96
CA ARG A 41 -0.77 3.82 33.47
C ARG A 41 0.35 2.93 32.92
N ARG A 42 0.52 1.73 33.48
CA ARG A 42 1.55 0.77 33.08
C ARG A 42 1.35 0.27 31.66
N PHE A 43 0.19 -0.29 31.34
CA PHE A 43 -0.19 -0.73 29.99
C PHE A 43 -0.15 0.43 29.01
N ARG A 44 -0.59 1.63 29.43
CA ARG A 44 -0.45 2.84 28.61
C ARG A 44 1.00 3.15 28.24
N SER A 45 1.94 2.97 29.15
CA SER A 45 3.37 3.17 28.91
C SER A 45 3.93 2.09 27.99
N LEU A 46 3.67 0.81 28.31
CA LEU A 46 4.14 -0.33 27.52
C LEU A 46 3.64 -0.29 26.07
N ILE A 47 2.37 0.05 25.86
CA ILE A 47 1.80 0.16 24.50
C ILE A 47 2.42 1.32 23.70
N ARG A 48 2.93 2.36 24.37
CA ARG A 48 3.57 3.53 23.73
C ARG A 48 5.09 3.37 23.56
N SER A 49 5.68 2.31 24.08
CA SER A 49 7.13 2.09 24.05
C SER A 49 7.69 1.77 22.65
N GLY A 50 6.83 1.30 21.73
CA GLY A 50 7.24 0.76 20.42
C GLY A 50 7.72 -0.69 20.46
N GLU A 51 8.05 -1.22 21.64
CA GLU A 51 8.62 -2.58 21.82
C GLU A 51 7.64 -3.69 21.39
N LEU A 52 6.34 -3.43 21.48
CA LEU A 52 5.31 -4.38 21.05
C LEU A 52 5.45 -4.75 19.58
N ASN A 53 5.82 -3.81 18.71
CA ASN A 53 5.94 -4.12 17.28
C ASN A 53 7.18 -4.94 16.98
N GLU A 54 8.28 -4.73 17.71
CA GLU A 54 9.45 -5.59 17.61
C GLU A 54 9.15 -7.02 18.06
N ILE A 55 8.37 -7.18 19.14
CA ILE A 55 7.92 -8.51 19.58
C ILE A 55 6.99 -9.13 18.53
N ARG A 56 6.04 -8.37 17.99
CA ARG A 56 5.09 -8.86 16.97
C ARG A 56 5.79 -9.28 15.68
N LYS A 57 6.80 -8.51 15.24
CA LYS A 57 7.70 -8.87 14.14
C LYS A 57 8.39 -10.20 14.42
N LYS A 58 8.99 -10.38 15.61
CA LYS A 58 9.70 -11.60 16.02
C LYS A 58 8.80 -12.84 16.08
N ILE A 59 7.56 -12.71 16.55
CA ILE A 59 6.60 -13.83 16.58
C ILE A 59 5.85 -14.03 15.26
N GLY A 60 6.08 -13.18 14.25
CA GLY A 60 5.45 -13.28 12.93
C GLY A 60 3.97 -12.90 12.90
N LEU A 61 3.46 -12.15 13.88
CA LEU A 61 2.04 -11.78 13.96
C LEU A 61 1.74 -10.61 13.02
N LYS A 62 1.05 -10.91 11.91
CA LYS A 62 0.63 -9.93 10.90
C LYS A 62 -0.85 -9.58 11.08
N GLU A 63 -1.14 -8.28 11.17
CA GLU A 63 -2.51 -7.75 11.19
C GLU A 63 -2.70 -6.83 9.98
N PRO A 64 -3.22 -7.35 8.88
CA PRO A 64 -3.32 -6.58 7.65
C PRO A 64 -4.50 -5.59 7.76
N LYS A 65 -4.29 -4.36 7.27
CA LYS A 65 -5.19 -3.22 7.44
C LYS A 65 -5.33 -2.47 6.13
N ILE A 66 -6.57 -2.15 5.78
CA ILE A 66 -6.86 -1.43 4.54
C ILE A 66 -7.01 0.05 4.85
N PHE A 67 -6.14 0.87 4.28
CA PHE A 67 -6.24 2.33 4.35
C PHE A 67 -6.90 2.89 3.10
N LEU A 68 -8.02 3.58 3.30
CA LEU A 68 -8.82 4.22 2.25
C LEU A 68 -8.64 5.73 2.32
N HIS A 69 -8.23 6.37 1.23
CA HIS A 69 -8.30 7.82 1.09
C HIS A 69 -9.71 8.23 0.63
N LEU A 70 -10.45 8.99 1.44
CA LEU A 70 -11.84 9.36 1.14
C LEU A 70 -11.99 10.76 0.49
N GLY A 71 -10.87 11.41 0.17
CA GLY A 71 -10.82 12.80 -0.30
C GLY A 71 -10.51 13.79 0.83
N GLU A 72 -10.10 15.02 0.48
CA GLU A 72 -9.91 16.15 1.42
C GLU A 72 -9.02 15.86 2.65
N ALA A 73 -7.92 15.10 2.48
CA ALA A 73 -7.03 14.66 3.57
C ALA A 73 -7.65 13.71 4.60
N CYS A 74 -8.85 13.20 4.35
CA CYS A 74 -9.47 12.17 5.18
C CYS A 74 -8.99 10.79 4.74
N TYR A 75 -8.49 10.03 5.72
CA TYR A 75 -8.12 8.64 5.56
C TYR A 75 -8.90 7.80 6.56
N GLN A 76 -9.25 6.59 6.17
CA GLN A 76 -9.97 5.65 7.01
C GLN A 76 -9.22 4.32 7.02
N CYS A 77 -9.12 3.69 8.19
CA CYS A 77 -8.56 2.36 8.33
C CYS A 77 -9.69 1.36 8.55
N TYR A 78 -9.67 0.29 7.77
CA TYR A 78 -10.58 -0.83 7.85
C TYR A 78 -9.79 -2.10 8.19
N GLU A 79 -10.25 -2.82 9.22
CA GLU A 79 -9.70 -4.10 9.64
C GLU A 79 -10.66 -5.22 9.23
N PRO A 80 -10.36 -6.01 8.18
CA PRO A 80 -11.29 -7.01 7.66
C PRO A 80 -11.69 -8.09 8.67
N HIS A 81 -10.74 -8.53 9.51
CA HIS A 81 -10.92 -9.60 10.47
C HIS A 81 -11.93 -9.26 11.57
N THR A 82 -11.89 -8.03 12.09
CA THR A 82 -12.81 -7.56 13.13
C THR A 82 -13.99 -6.79 12.57
N ARG A 83 -13.99 -6.50 11.26
CA ARG A 83 -14.92 -5.60 10.56
C ARG A 83 -15.00 -4.23 11.22
N SER A 84 -13.92 -3.82 11.89
CA SER A 84 -13.83 -2.52 12.55
C SER A 84 -13.35 -1.47 11.57
N CYS A 85 -13.84 -0.25 11.74
CA CYS A 85 -13.49 0.86 10.89
C CYS A 85 -13.34 2.13 11.73
N TRP A 86 -12.31 2.92 11.47
CA TRP A 86 -12.09 4.19 12.17
C TRP A 86 -11.39 5.21 11.28
N ASP A 87 -11.68 6.48 11.53
CA ASP A 87 -11.09 7.59 10.80
C ASP A 87 -9.71 7.92 11.37
N LEU A 88 -8.74 8.17 10.48
CA LEU A 88 -7.44 8.69 10.84
C LEU A 88 -7.56 10.20 11.14
N PRO A 89 -6.64 10.76 11.95
CA PRO A 89 -6.51 12.20 12.08
C PRO A 89 -6.35 12.85 10.69
N VAL A 90 -6.87 14.06 10.55
CA VAL A 90 -6.76 14.83 9.30
C VAL A 90 -5.27 15.05 8.98
N CYS A 91 -4.84 14.67 7.78
CA CYS A 91 -3.48 14.92 7.34
C CYS A 91 -3.24 16.44 7.24
N PRO A 92 -2.18 17.01 7.86
CA PRO A 92 -2.02 18.46 8.03
C PRO A 92 -1.88 19.31 6.74
N TYR A 93 -2.01 18.73 5.54
CA TYR A 93 -1.63 19.38 4.29
C TYR A 93 -2.74 19.64 3.25
N TYR A 94 -4.03 19.39 3.49
CA TYR A 94 -5.03 19.67 2.44
C TYR A 94 -6.16 20.59 2.89
N LYS A 95 -5.94 21.90 2.72
CA LYS A 95 -7.04 22.87 2.59
C LYS A 95 -7.34 23.26 1.14
N THR A 96 -6.52 22.89 0.17
CA THR A 96 -6.68 23.39 -1.20
C THR A 96 -6.36 22.32 -2.26
N THR A 97 -7.35 22.05 -3.10
CA THR A 97 -7.33 21.29 -4.37
C THR A 97 -7.55 19.76 -4.32
N PRO A 98 -8.72 19.27 -4.80
CA PRO A 98 -9.13 17.86 -4.80
C PRO A 98 -8.61 17.02 -5.98
N TYR A 99 -7.76 17.58 -6.86
CA TYR A 99 -7.39 16.97 -8.16
C TYR A 99 -5.99 16.35 -8.22
N ARG A 100 -5.26 16.30 -7.10
CA ARG A 100 -3.91 15.73 -7.07
C ARG A 100 -3.98 14.22 -6.83
N ALA A 101 -3.47 13.43 -7.78
CA ALA A 101 -3.22 12.01 -7.57
C ALA A 101 -2.26 11.87 -6.38
N LYS A 102 -2.32 10.76 -5.64
CA LYS A 102 -1.37 10.49 -4.55
C LYS A 102 -0.80 9.10 -4.75
N LYS A 103 0.48 8.94 -4.44
CA LYS A 103 1.06 7.62 -4.26
C LYS A 103 0.99 7.34 -2.76
N LEU A 104 0.47 6.18 -2.40
CA LEU A 104 0.55 5.71 -1.03
C LEU A 104 1.23 4.34 -1.00
N PHE A 105 2.05 4.13 0.03
CA PHE A 105 2.62 2.83 0.34
C PHE A 105 2.79 2.67 1.85
N CYS A 106 2.73 1.42 2.29
CA CYS A 106 2.92 1.00 3.67
C CYS A 106 4.28 0.35 3.80
N VAL A 107 4.89 0.53 4.96
CA VAL A 107 6.13 -0.16 5.34
C VAL A 107 6.16 -0.25 6.85
N GLY A 108 6.14 -1.47 7.37
CA GLY A 108 5.97 -1.71 8.80
C GLY A 108 4.71 -1.03 9.36
N THR A 109 4.88 -0.11 10.31
CA THR A 109 3.79 0.66 10.94
C THR A 109 3.61 2.07 10.36
N HIS A 110 4.35 2.39 9.30
CA HIS A 110 4.30 3.69 8.64
C HIS A 110 3.46 3.63 7.37
N LEU A 111 2.50 4.55 7.25
CA LEU A 111 1.81 4.86 6.00
C LEU A 111 2.43 6.12 5.42
N LEU A 112 3.02 6.02 4.23
CA LEU A 112 3.61 7.14 3.52
C LEU A 112 2.67 7.63 2.43
N VAL A 113 2.44 8.93 2.41
CA VAL A 113 1.60 9.64 1.43
C VAL A 113 2.48 10.61 0.68
N LEU A 114 2.56 10.43 -0.63
CA LEU A 114 3.22 11.35 -1.55
C LEU A 114 2.16 12.01 -2.42
N GLY A 115 2.13 13.34 -2.39
CA GLY A 115 1.35 14.11 -3.35
C GLY A 115 1.96 13.97 -4.74
N ILE A 116 1.20 13.43 -5.70
CA ILE A 116 1.55 13.51 -7.12
C ILE A 116 0.96 14.82 -7.65
N ILE A 117 1.80 15.56 -8.36
CA ILE A 117 1.50 16.86 -8.96
C ILE A 117 0.42 16.71 -10.05
N SER A 118 -0.53 17.66 -10.06
CA SER A 118 -1.48 17.87 -11.15
C SER A 118 -0.79 18.60 -12.31
N VAL A 119 -1.30 18.42 -13.53
CA VAL A 119 -0.79 18.92 -14.82
C VAL A 119 -0.66 20.46 -14.93
N ASP A 120 -0.91 21.22 -13.86
CA ASP A 120 -0.80 22.67 -13.85
C ASP A 120 0.62 23.10 -13.46
N VAL A 121 1.29 23.73 -14.44
CA VAL A 121 2.74 23.95 -14.54
C VAL A 121 3.28 25.03 -13.57
N ASP A 122 2.44 25.62 -12.71
CA ASP A 122 2.82 26.82 -11.95
C ASP A 122 2.97 26.63 -10.42
N LEU A 123 2.80 25.41 -9.88
CA LEU A 123 2.88 25.16 -8.42
C LEU A 123 3.72 23.90 -8.09
N TRP A 124 4.99 23.93 -8.46
CA TRP A 124 5.99 22.89 -8.19
C TRP A 124 6.40 22.73 -6.71
N SER A 125 5.81 23.47 -5.77
CA SER A 125 6.50 23.81 -4.52
C SER A 125 6.44 22.80 -3.37
N ASP A 126 5.61 21.75 -3.40
CA ASP A 126 5.43 20.92 -2.20
C ASP A 126 5.52 19.42 -2.48
N SER A 127 6.75 18.92 -2.64
CA SER A 127 7.07 17.48 -2.58
C SER A 127 7.06 16.92 -1.16
N ASN A 128 6.16 17.41 -0.31
CA ASN A 128 6.09 17.00 1.08
C ASN A 128 5.55 15.58 1.17
N ILE A 129 6.39 14.69 1.68
CA ILE A 129 6.00 13.33 2.03
C ILE A 129 5.39 13.39 3.42
N TRP A 130 4.19 12.88 3.59
CA TRP A 130 3.55 12.75 4.90
C TRP A 130 3.65 11.31 5.38
N ARG A 131 4.06 11.15 6.64
CA ARG A 131 4.21 9.86 7.29
C ARG A 131 3.21 9.77 8.42
N TYR A 132 2.26 8.86 8.31
CA TYR A 132 1.37 8.49 9.40
C TYR A 132 1.97 7.31 10.15
N GLU A 133 2.14 7.48 11.45
CA GLU A 133 2.57 6.42 12.36
C GLU A 133 1.35 5.82 13.05
N LEU A 134 1.10 4.53 12.81
CA LEU A 134 -0.07 3.83 13.32
C LEU A 134 -0.10 3.76 14.86
N GLU A 135 1.06 3.61 15.49
CA GLU A 135 1.20 3.49 16.95
C GLU A 135 0.82 4.77 17.69
N LEU A 136 1.32 5.90 17.17
CA LEU A 136 1.05 7.21 17.73
C LEU A 136 -0.30 7.76 17.28
N ASN A 137 -0.90 7.17 16.24
CA ASN A 137 -2.10 7.65 15.56
C ASN A 137 -1.94 9.13 15.18
N ARG A 138 -0.82 9.47 14.53
CA ARG A 138 -0.43 10.86 14.22
C ARG A 138 0.33 10.96 12.91
N TRP A 139 0.19 12.12 12.27
CA TRP A 139 0.96 12.50 11.08
C TRP A 139 2.23 13.25 11.48
N PHE A 140 3.30 12.96 10.74
CA PHE A 140 4.59 13.61 10.80
C PHE A 140 5.02 14.00 9.38
N ASN A 141 5.87 15.01 9.28
CA ASN A 141 6.62 15.23 8.05
C ASN A 141 7.53 14.00 7.83
N GLY A 142 7.41 13.40 6.65
CA GLY A 142 8.29 12.33 6.19
C GLY A 142 9.57 12.91 5.59
N PRO A 143 10.64 12.12 5.49
CA PRO A 143 11.85 12.53 4.81
C PRO A 143 11.58 12.65 3.31
N MET A 144 12.20 13.66 2.68
CA MET A 144 12.16 13.84 1.24
C MET A 144 12.90 12.70 0.53
N MET A 145 12.40 12.26 -0.63
CA MET A 145 13.17 11.40 -1.53
C MET A 145 14.46 12.12 -1.95
N ILE A 146 15.52 11.36 -2.22
CA ILE A 146 16.81 11.89 -2.72
C ILE A 146 16.58 12.52 -4.10
N THR A 147 15.82 11.85 -4.96
CA THR A 147 15.34 12.40 -6.23
C THR A 147 13.82 12.48 -6.22
N PRO A 148 13.24 13.68 -5.99
CA PRO A 148 11.80 13.90 -6.08
C PRO A 148 11.24 13.50 -7.45
N ARG A 149 10.19 12.68 -7.44
CA ARG A 149 9.70 11.97 -8.64
C ARG A 149 8.19 11.75 -8.60
N TYR A 150 7.57 11.62 -9.77
CA TYR A 150 6.19 11.15 -9.95
C TYR A 150 6.11 10.01 -10.96
N ALA A 151 4.95 9.35 -11.09
CA ALA A 151 4.75 8.21 -12.00
C ALA A 151 5.80 7.06 -11.88
N PHE A 152 6.42 6.92 -10.71
CA PHE A 152 7.41 5.88 -10.41
C PHE A 152 6.77 4.56 -10.01
N ALA A 153 7.51 3.46 -10.04
CA ALA A 153 7.13 2.17 -9.45
C ALA A 153 7.39 2.16 -7.93
N SER A 154 6.57 1.47 -7.15
CA SER A 154 6.77 1.34 -5.70
C SER A 154 6.33 -0.03 -5.18
N ALA A 155 7.03 -0.57 -4.20
CA ALA A 155 6.64 -1.81 -3.52
C ALA A 155 7.02 -1.78 -2.03
N ASP A 156 6.22 -2.45 -1.20
CA ASP A 156 6.64 -2.86 0.15
C ASP A 156 7.52 -4.11 0.03
N CYS A 157 8.79 -3.97 0.38
CA CYS A 157 9.81 -5.01 0.28
C CYS A 157 10.16 -5.57 1.66
N GLY A 158 9.15 -5.76 2.51
CA GLY A 158 9.27 -6.38 3.83
C GLY A 158 9.57 -5.36 4.92
N SER A 159 10.84 -5.07 5.18
CA SER A 159 11.25 -4.09 6.19
C SER A 159 11.45 -2.68 5.63
N VAL A 160 11.51 -2.56 4.30
CA VAL A 160 11.76 -1.30 3.59
C VAL A 160 10.74 -1.11 2.47
N ALA A 161 10.46 0.13 2.10
CA ALA A 161 9.73 0.43 0.88
C ALA A 161 10.72 0.79 -0.23
N CYS A 162 10.51 0.29 -1.45
CA CYS A 162 11.36 0.64 -2.59
C CYS A 162 10.57 1.43 -3.62
N VAL A 163 11.26 2.38 -4.27
CA VAL A 163 10.76 3.16 -5.40
C VAL A 163 11.78 3.14 -6.52
N ALA A 164 11.31 3.13 -7.76
CA ALA A 164 12.20 3.14 -8.93
C ALA A 164 11.54 3.81 -10.15
N GLY A 165 12.38 4.45 -10.97
CA GLY A 165 11.95 5.13 -12.18
C GLY A 165 11.07 6.35 -11.89
N GLY A 166 10.12 6.62 -12.78
CA GLY A 166 9.28 7.81 -12.75
C GLY A 166 9.88 8.97 -13.52
N GLU A 167 9.22 10.12 -13.44
CA GLU A 167 9.69 11.38 -14.00
C GLU A 167 10.15 12.28 -12.85
N GLN A 168 11.31 12.92 -13.03
CA GLN A 168 11.88 13.80 -12.02
C GLN A 168 11.08 15.10 -11.93
N GLN A 169 10.72 15.48 -10.71
CA GLN A 169 10.02 16.74 -10.46
C GLN A 169 10.87 17.94 -10.90
N GLY A 170 10.23 18.90 -11.57
CA GLY A 170 10.86 20.10 -12.11
C GLY A 170 11.53 19.90 -13.47
N SER A 171 11.43 18.71 -14.05
CA SER A 171 12.02 18.36 -15.33
C SER A 171 11.16 17.36 -16.11
N GLU A 172 11.46 17.14 -17.38
CA GLU A 172 10.86 16.05 -18.18
C GLU A 172 11.74 14.78 -18.20
N GLU A 173 12.74 14.69 -17.31
CA GLU A 173 13.65 13.55 -17.29
C GLU A 173 12.97 12.29 -16.75
N ILE A 174 12.92 11.24 -17.59
CA ILE A 174 12.53 9.90 -17.16
C ILE A 174 13.73 9.25 -16.45
N LEU A 175 13.51 8.78 -15.24
CA LEU A 175 14.53 8.24 -14.35
C LEU A 175 14.71 6.73 -14.55
N ASN A 176 15.94 6.27 -14.29
CA ASN A 176 16.25 4.87 -13.99
C ASN A 176 16.74 4.68 -12.55
N SER A 177 16.88 5.77 -11.77
CA SER A 177 17.33 5.69 -10.39
C SER A 177 16.29 4.98 -9.51
N ALA A 178 16.78 4.31 -8.49
CA ALA A 178 15.97 3.63 -7.49
C ALA A 178 16.41 4.04 -6.09
N GLU A 179 15.47 4.03 -5.15
CA GLU A 179 15.68 4.41 -3.76
C GLU A 179 14.88 3.49 -2.85
N ARG A 180 15.36 3.27 -1.63
CA ARG A 180 14.61 2.59 -0.57
C ARG A 180 14.41 3.51 0.62
N TYR A 181 13.23 3.44 1.22
CA TYR A 181 12.92 4.09 2.48
C TYR A 181 13.06 3.08 3.62
N ASN A 182 13.86 3.44 4.61
CA ASN A 182 14.03 2.67 5.83
C ASN A 182 13.20 3.30 6.96
N PRO A 183 12.19 2.59 7.51
CA PRO A 183 11.36 3.12 8.59
C PRO A 183 12.11 3.28 9.91
N GLU A 184 13.22 2.57 10.14
CA GLU A 184 14.00 2.63 11.38
C GLU A 184 14.85 3.91 11.43
N SER A 185 15.53 4.23 10.34
CA SER A 185 16.32 5.47 10.22
C SER A 185 15.49 6.69 9.79
N ILE A 186 14.25 6.46 9.34
CA ILE A 186 13.35 7.49 8.80
C ILE A 186 14.07 8.28 7.70
N SER A 187 14.70 7.56 6.77
CA SER A 187 15.47 8.15 5.67
C SER A 187 15.34 7.36 4.38
N TRP A 188 15.65 8.04 3.28
CA TRP A 188 15.81 7.41 1.97
C TRP A 188 17.28 7.09 1.72
N GLU A 189 17.53 5.96 1.09
CA GLU A 189 18.85 5.48 0.68
C GLU A 189 18.81 5.15 -0.81
N SER A 190 19.87 5.51 -1.54
CA SER A 190 19.99 5.17 -2.95
C SER A 190 20.21 3.66 -3.14
N LEU A 191 19.55 3.11 -4.15
CA LEU A 191 19.83 1.79 -4.70
C LEU A 191 20.60 1.95 -6.02
N PRO A 192 21.26 0.89 -6.52
CA PRO A 192 21.74 0.86 -7.90
C PRO A 192 20.63 1.26 -8.88
N SER A 193 20.99 1.98 -9.94
CA SER A 193 20.03 2.34 -10.98
C SER A 193 19.62 1.13 -11.82
N MET A 194 18.38 1.13 -12.30
CA MET A 194 17.89 0.18 -13.29
C MET A 194 18.65 0.32 -14.62
N ASN A 195 18.61 -0.74 -15.42
CA ASN A 195 19.25 -0.77 -16.73
C ASN A 195 18.54 0.14 -17.74
N ARG A 196 17.21 0.30 -17.62
CA ARG A 196 16.39 1.13 -18.51
C ARG A 196 15.62 2.19 -17.72
N ARG A 197 15.52 3.38 -18.29
CA ARG A 197 14.66 4.47 -17.78
C ARG A 197 13.21 4.09 -18.04
N ARG A 198 12.35 4.37 -17.06
CA ARG A 198 10.91 4.06 -17.17
C ARG A 198 10.04 4.91 -16.26
N CYS A 199 8.91 5.39 -16.77
CA CYS A 199 7.83 6.01 -15.97
C CYS A 199 6.48 5.33 -16.26
N PHE A 200 5.46 5.67 -15.47
CA PHE A 200 4.14 4.99 -15.46
C PHE A 200 4.22 3.47 -15.24
N CYS A 201 5.27 3.04 -14.53
CA CYS A 201 5.58 1.64 -14.24
C CYS A 201 4.97 1.18 -12.90
N SER A 202 4.84 -0.13 -12.75
CA SER A 202 4.35 -0.77 -11.52
C SER A 202 5.47 -1.47 -10.78
N GLY A 203 5.49 -1.32 -9.46
CA GLY A 203 6.45 -1.98 -8.58
C GLY A 203 5.76 -3.09 -7.80
N LEU A 204 6.46 -4.20 -7.59
CA LEU A 204 5.98 -5.33 -6.80
C LEU A 204 7.13 -6.07 -6.11
N TYR A 205 6.83 -6.75 -5.01
CA TYR A 205 7.79 -7.54 -4.26
C TYR A 205 7.41 -9.01 -4.37
N MET A 206 8.33 -9.82 -4.90
CA MET A 206 8.15 -11.24 -5.18
C MET A 206 9.53 -11.90 -5.13
N ASP A 207 9.63 -13.18 -4.77
CA ASP A 207 10.87 -13.96 -4.69
C ASP A 207 11.97 -13.29 -3.88
N SER A 208 11.59 -12.53 -2.84
CA SER A 208 12.50 -11.68 -2.06
C SER A 208 13.26 -10.63 -2.88
N LYS A 209 12.69 -10.21 -4.02
CA LYS A 209 13.25 -9.25 -4.96
C LYS A 209 12.25 -8.14 -5.29
N PHE A 210 12.77 -6.98 -5.64
CA PHE A 210 11.95 -5.84 -6.04
C PHE A 210 11.83 -5.78 -7.57
N TYR A 211 10.63 -6.04 -8.07
CA TYR A 211 10.32 -6.04 -9.50
C TYR A 211 9.70 -4.72 -9.93
N VAL A 212 10.12 -4.23 -11.10
CA VAL A 212 9.57 -3.07 -11.79
C VAL A 212 9.14 -3.48 -13.18
N ILE A 213 7.85 -3.35 -13.48
CA ILE A 213 7.26 -3.87 -14.71
C ILE A 213 6.56 -2.77 -15.50
N GLY A 214 6.65 -2.88 -16.82
CA GLY A 214 5.97 -2.01 -17.75
C GLY A 214 6.47 -0.57 -17.72
N GLY A 215 5.54 0.32 -18.07
CA GLY A 215 5.79 1.75 -18.24
C GLY A 215 6.20 2.11 -19.66
N ILE A 216 6.69 3.34 -19.80
CA ILE A 216 7.25 3.88 -21.04
C ILE A 216 8.69 4.33 -20.81
N ASN A 217 9.53 4.22 -21.84
CA ASN A 217 10.93 4.65 -21.81
C ASN A 217 11.08 6.15 -22.15
N GLU A 218 12.32 6.63 -22.22
CA GLU A 218 12.70 7.99 -22.63
C GLU A 218 12.20 8.40 -24.01
N ASN A 219 12.02 7.44 -24.92
CA ASN A 219 11.50 7.64 -26.27
C ASN A 219 9.96 7.57 -26.33
N ARG A 220 9.30 7.37 -25.19
CA ARG A 220 7.85 7.12 -25.06
C ARG A 220 7.37 5.81 -25.70
N ASP A 221 8.28 4.87 -25.94
CA ASP A 221 7.95 3.51 -26.34
C ASP A 221 7.46 2.71 -25.12
N LEU A 222 6.49 1.83 -25.35
CA LEU A 222 5.98 0.92 -24.34
C LEU A 222 7.02 -0.17 -24.03
N LEU A 223 7.21 -0.44 -22.75
CA LEU A 223 8.14 -1.48 -22.29
C LEU A 223 7.38 -2.77 -21.98
N THR A 224 7.63 -3.82 -22.77
CA THR A 224 7.17 -5.19 -22.47
C THR A 224 8.05 -5.88 -21.43
N CYS A 225 9.30 -5.43 -21.27
CA CYS A 225 10.23 -5.98 -20.29
C CYS A 225 9.98 -5.45 -18.87
N GLY A 226 10.18 -6.32 -17.89
CA GLY A 226 10.37 -5.94 -16.49
C GLY A 226 11.86 -5.94 -16.12
N GLU A 227 12.16 -5.46 -14.92
CA GLU A 227 13.45 -5.61 -14.27
C GLU A 227 13.23 -6.04 -12.83
N CYS A 228 14.11 -6.89 -12.29
CA CYS A 228 14.09 -7.25 -10.88
C CYS A 228 15.41 -6.90 -10.21
N TYR A 229 15.31 -6.34 -9.03
CA TYR A 229 16.42 -5.99 -8.17
C TYR A 229 16.63 -7.09 -7.13
N ASP A 230 17.82 -7.67 -7.16
CA ASP A 230 18.27 -8.66 -6.21
C ASP A 230 18.97 -7.96 -5.03
N PHE A 231 18.35 -8.01 -3.84
CA PHE A 231 18.88 -7.36 -2.64
C PHE A 231 20.19 -8.00 -2.15
N GLU A 232 20.42 -9.29 -2.39
CA GLU A 232 21.63 -9.98 -1.95
C GLU A 232 22.81 -9.67 -2.87
N ARG A 233 22.56 -9.66 -4.18
CA ARG A 233 23.58 -9.39 -5.20
C ARG A 233 23.76 -7.91 -5.50
N ASN A 234 22.83 -7.06 -5.07
CA ASN A 234 22.84 -5.62 -5.30
C ASN A 234 22.91 -5.27 -6.80
N VAL A 235 22.12 -5.99 -7.62
CA VAL A 235 22.09 -5.83 -9.09
C VAL A 235 20.66 -5.89 -9.64
N TRP A 236 20.45 -5.22 -10.78
CA TRP A 236 19.22 -5.30 -11.56
C TRP A 236 19.37 -6.28 -12.72
N GLU A 237 18.40 -7.19 -12.86
CA GLU A 237 18.33 -8.14 -13.97
C GLU A 237 17.10 -7.83 -14.84
N VAL A 238 17.30 -7.81 -16.17
CA VAL A 238 16.22 -7.54 -17.13
C VAL A 238 15.45 -8.82 -17.40
N ILE A 239 14.12 -8.74 -17.30
CA ILE A 239 13.18 -9.82 -17.61
C ILE A 239 12.45 -9.47 -18.91
N PRO A 240 12.78 -10.13 -20.03
CA PRO A 240 12.13 -9.86 -21.31
C PRO A 240 10.67 -10.33 -21.31
N ASN A 241 9.82 -9.65 -22.09
CA ASN A 241 8.45 -10.07 -22.42
C ASN A 241 7.57 -10.41 -21.20
N MET A 242 7.70 -9.63 -20.13
CA MET A 242 6.90 -9.84 -18.92
C MET A 242 5.47 -9.32 -19.08
N ILE A 243 5.26 -8.38 -19.99
CA ILE A 243 3.95 -7.82 -20.35
C ILE A 243 3.67 -8.16 -21.81
N GLU A 244 2.46 -8.67 -22.08
CA GLU A 244 1.98 -8.96 -23.43
C GLU A 244 1.87 -7.64 -24.24
N ASP A 245 2.28 -7.67 -25.50
CA ASP A 245 1.99 -6.59 -26.46
C ASP A 245 0.47 -6.54 -26.70
N ASP A 246 -0.24 -5.79 -25.86
CA ASP A 246 -1.65 -5.55 -26.05
C ASP A 246 -1.83 -4.46 -27.13
N PRO A 247 -2.52 -4.74 -28.26
CA PRO A 247 -2.73 -3.77 -29.34
C PRO A 247 -3.56 -2.55 -28.92
N TYR A 248 -4.27 -2.64 -27.79
CA TYR A 248 -4.89 -1.48 -27.17
C TYR A 248 -3.89 -0.64 -26.38
N MET A 249 -2.64 -1.09 -26.19
CA MET A 249 -1.47 -0.37 -25.65
C MET A 249 -0.85 0.56 -26.68
N THR A 250 -1.38 1.78 -26.76
CA THR A 250 -0.81 2.91 -27.50
C THR A 250 -0.32 4.00 -26.54
N SER A 251 0.73 4.71 -26.96
CA SER A 251 1.42 5.78 -26.22
C SER A 251 0.52 6.98 -25.85
N ASN A 252 -0.65 7.12 -26.48
CA ASN A 252 -1.44 8.36 -26.47
C ASN A 252 -2.73 8.30 -25.64
N SER A 253 -2.98 7.23 -24.87
CA SER A 253 -4.15 7.13 -23.99
C SER A 253 -3.76 7.28 -22.52
N PRO A 254 -4.46 8.11 -21.73
CA PRO A 254 -4.23 8.24 -20.29
C PRO A 254 -4.67 6.94 -19.60
N ARG A 255 -3.74 6.00 -19.40
CA ARG A 255 -4.06 4.72 -18.77
C ARG A 255 -4.00 4.80 -17.25
N PRO A 256 -4.89 4.07 -16.56
CA PRO A 256 -4.66 3.72 -15.17
C PRO A 256 -3.40 2.83 -15.07
N PRO A 257 -2.64 2.92 -13.96
CA PRO A 257 -1.46 2.08 -13.74
C PRO A 257 -1.84 0.59 -13.77
N TYR A 258 -0.92 -0.27 -14.24
CA TYR A 258 -1.12 -1.72 -14.26
C TYR A 258 -1.62 -2.20 -12.90
N GLN A 259 -2.81 -2.81 -12.89
CA GLN A 259 -3.47 -3.29 -11.68
C GLN A 259 -2.90 -4.67 -11.35
N VAL A 260 -1.75 -4.64 -10.67
CA VAL A 260 -1.00 -5.82 -10.27
C VAL A 260 -0.95 -5.98 -8.77
N ALA A 261 -0.94 -7.23 -8.33
CA ALA A 261 -0.76 -7.60 -6.94
C ALA A 261 0.01 -8.92 -6.85
N VAL A 262 0.72 -9.12 -5.75
CA VAL A 262 1.46 -10.36 -5.48
C VAL A 262 0.84 -11.04 -4.28
N VAL A 263 0.41 -12.28 -4.43
CA VAL A 263 -0.15 -13.11 -3.36
C VAL A 263 0.55 -14.45 -3.39
N ASN A 264 0.96 -14.97 -2.24
CA ASN A 264 1.67 -16.25 -2.13
C ASN A 264 2.85 -16.38 -3.12
N ASN A 265 3.58 -15.28 -3.30
CA ASN A 265 4.74 -15.21 -4.19
C ASN A 265 4.43 -15.36 -5.70
N GLU A 266 3.18 -15.13 -6.09
CA GLU A 266 2.69 -15.20 -7.45
C GLU A 266 2.14 -13.86 -7.88
N LEU A 267 2.46 -13.47 -9.11
CA LEU A 267 2.06 -12.19 -9.66
C LEU A 267 0.72 -12.34 -10.38
N TYR A 268 -0.25 -11.55 -9.95
CA TYR A 268 -1.58 -11.44 -10.53
C TYR A 268 -1.77 -10.09 -11.22
N TYR A 269 -2.47 -10.11 -12.35
CA TYR A 269 -2.85 -8.94 -13.13
C TYR A 269 -4.35 -8.98 -13.41
N LEU A 270 -5.01 -7.86 -13.16
CA LEU A 270 -6.41 -7.66 -13.56
C LEU A 270 -6.48 -6.89 -14.87
N ASP A 271 -6.92 -7.57 -15.91
CA ASP A 271 -7.35 -6.94 -17.16
C ASP A 271 -8.74 -6.35 -16.95
N VAL A 272 -8.81 -5.04 -16.77
CA VAL A 272 -10.07 -4.36 -16.40
C VAL A 272 -11.11 -4.42 -17.54
N PRO A 273 -10.77 -4.14 -18.82
CA PRO A 273 -11.72 -4.30 -19.93
C PRO A 273 -12.35 -5.69 -20.07
N SER A 274 -11.57 -6.76 -19.92
CA SER A 274 -12.08 -8.14 -20.08
C SER A 274 -12.60 -8.77 -18.77
N HIS A 275 -12.35 -8.10 -17.64
CA HIS A 275 -12.52 -8.62 -16.29
C HIS A 275 -11.74 -9.90 -16.00
N HIS A 276 -10.70 -10.23 -16.79
CA HIS A 276 -9.89 -11.43 -16.57
C HIS A 276 -8.85 -11.19 -15.49
N LEU A 277 -8.83 -12.08 -14.50
CA LEU A 277 -7.70 -12.20 -13.58
C LEU A 277 -6.71 -13.18 -14.20
N LYS A 278 -5.49 -12.71 -14.44
CA LYS A 278 -4.39 -13.50 -14.98
C LYS A 278 -3.30 -13.71 -13.92
N VAL A 279 -2.64 -14.85 -13.94
CA VAL A 279 -1.44 -15.16 -13.15
C VAL A 279 -0.23 -15.28 -14.07
N TYR A 280 0.91 -14.75 -13.64
CA TYR A 280 2.16 -14.82 -14.38
C TYR A 280 2.90 -16.14 -14.10
N LEU A 281 3.14 -16.90 -15.17
CA LEU A 281 3.90 -18.15 -15.15
C LEU A 281 5.38 -17.86 -15.38
N LYS A 282 6.17 -17.93 -14.31
CA LYS A 282 7.60 -17.57 -14.30
C LYS A 282 8.45 -18.44 -15.23
N ASN A 283 8.07 -19.71 -15.44
CA ASN A 283 8.87 -20.69 -16.19
C ASN A 283 8.96 -20.37 -17.69
N ASN A 284 7.91 -19.76 -18.26
CA ASN A 284 7.80 -19.48 -19.69
C ASN A 284 7.48 -18.01 -20.00
N SER A 285 7.45 -17.15 -18.98
CA SER A 285 7.11 -15.73 -19.08
C SER A 285 5.75 -15.47 -19.75
N THR A 286 4.74 -16.29 -19.44
CA THR A 286 3.38 -16.13 -20.01
C THR A 286 2.35 -15.84 -18.94
N TRP A 287 1.16 -15.40 -19.36
CA TRP A 287 0.02 -15.19 -18.48
C TRP A 287 -1.06 -16.25 -18.69
N LYS A 288 -1.54 -16.85 -17.59
CA LYS A 288 -2.67 -17.78 -17.58
C LYS A 288 -3.89 -17.10 -16.96
N ILE A 289 -5.06 -17.23 -17.57
CA ILE A 289 -6.32 -16.76 -16.98
C ILE A 289 -6.73 -17.74 -15.87
N VAL A 290 -6.96 -17.22 -14.66
CA VAL A 290 -7.36 -18.02 -13.47
C VAL A 290 -8.80 -17.74 -13.03
N GLY A 291 -9.44 -16.70 -13.55
CA GLY A 291 -10.82 -16.40 -13.22
C GLY A 291 -11.29 -15.05 -13.77
N ARG A 292 -12.50 -14.66 -13.37
CA ARG A 292 -13.08 -13.37 -13.72
C ARG A 292 -13.41 -12.57 -12.47
N ALA A 293 -13.13 -11.28 -12.51
CA ALA A 293 -13.56 -10.35 -11.48
C ALA A 293 -15.09 -10.12 -11.59
N PRO A 294 -15.77 -9.72 -10.49
CA PRO A 294 -17.22 -9.53 -10.49
C PRO A 294 -17.69 -8.56 -11.58
N ALA A 295 -18.78 -8.92 -12.30
CA ALA A 295 -19.28 -8.14 -13.43
C ALA A 295 -19.76 -6.71 -13.08
N SER A 296 -19.92 -6.38 -11.80
CA SER A 296 -20.33 -5.05 -11.34
C SER A 296 -19.25 -3.97 -11.47
N ILE A 297 -18.08 -4.29 -12.02
CA ILE A 297 -16.96 -3.35 -12.29
C ILE A 297 -17.24 -2.63 -13.63
N GLU A 298 -18.43 -2.09 -13.81
CA GLU A 298 -18.65 -1.12 -14.87
C GLU A 298 -18.31 0.23 -14.25
N LEU A 299 -17.19 0.86 -14.66
CA LEU A 299 -17.09 2.31 -14.96
C LEU A 299 -15.64 2.83 -15.06
N PHE A 300 -15.50 3.81 -15.97
CA PHE A 300 -14.33 4.65 -16.25
C PHE A 300 -13.08 3.97 -16.83
N GLN A 301 -13.19 2.97 -17.70
CA GLN A 301 -12.02 2.44 -18.43
C GLN A 301 -10.83 2.04 -17.50
N GLY A 302 -11.14 1.55 -16.29
CA GLY A 302 -10.15 1.19 -15.26
C GLY A 302 -9.76 2.28 -14.25
N TRP A 303 -10.25 3.50 -14.39
CA TRP A 303 -10.08 4.55 -13.39
C TRP A 303 -10.97 4.31 -12.16
N GLY A 304 -10.37 4.21 -10.98
CA GLY A 304 -11.08 3.93 -9.73
C GLY A 304 -11.22 2.44 -9.38
N VAL A 305 -10.50 1.57 -10.09
CA VAL A 305 -10.28 0.17 -9.70
C VAL A 305 -8.88 0.05 -9.09
N LYS A 306 -8.76 -0.67 -7.97
CA LYS A 306 -7.48 -1.02 -7.36
C LYS A 306 -7.44 -2.50 -7.00
N LEU A 307 -6.43 -3.19 -7.51
CA LEU A 307 -6.06 -4.54 -7.07
C LEU A 307 -4.86 -4.45 -6.13
N LYS A 308 -4.97 -5.07 -4.95
CA LYS A 308 -3.92 -5.14 -3.93
C LYS A 308 -3.91 -6.50 -3.24
N SER A 309 -2.81 -6.83 -2.59
CA SER A 309 -2.62 -8.03 -1.79
C SER A 309 -2.89 -7.74 -0.32
N LEU A 310 -3.66 -8.59 0.37
CA LEU A 310 -3.92 -8.55 1.81
C LEU A 310 -3.54 -9.91 2.40
N GLY A 311 -2.30 -10.08 2.87
CA GLY A 311 -1.83 -11.38 3.33
C GLY A 311 -1.83 -12.40 2.19
N ASP A 312 -2.66 -13.44 2.33
CA ASP A 312 -2.88 -14.53 1.37
C ASP A 312 -4.10 -14.31 0.45
N GLU A 313 -4.79 -13.17 0.56
CA GLU A 313 -5.93 -12.80 -0.27
C GLU A 313 -5.58 -11.68 -1.26
N LEU A 314 -6.22 -11.69 -2.43
CA LEU A 314 -6.36 -10.51 -3.28
C LEU A 314 -7.56 -9.69 -2.83
N VAL A 315 -7.38 -8.38 -2.83
CA VAL A 315 -8.44 -7.41 -2.57
C VAL A 315 -8.61 -6.53 -3.78
N LEU A 316 -9.79 -6.60 -4.35
CA LEU A 316 -10.25 -5.74 -5.43
C LEU A 316 -11.19 -4.70 -4.84
N ILE A 317 -10.88 -3.43 -5.07
CA ILE A 317 -11.71 -2.33 -4.60
C ILE A 317 -12.08 -1.47 -5.79
N CYS A 318 -13.39 -1.30 -5.98
CA CYS A 318 -13.94 -0.57 -7.11
C CYS A 318 -15.13 0.29 -6.69
N ARG A 319 -15.45 1.27 -7.52
CA ARG A 319 -16.68 2.07 -7.41
C ARG A 319 -17.81 1.38 -8.12
N THR A 320 -19.02 1.48 -7.57
CA THR A 320 -20.23 1.06 -8.27
C THR A 320 -21.26 2.19 -8.35
N LEU A 321 -22.02 2.24 -9.45
CA LEU A 321 -23.21 3.08 -9.62
C LEU A 321 -24.47 2.22 -9.50
N ARG A 322 -24.71 1.59 -8.36
CA ARG A 322 -25.96 0.85 -8.16
C ARG A 322 -27.03 1.76 -7.54
N LYS A 323 -27.92 2.27 -8.40
CA LYS A 323 -29.28 2.76 -8.09
C LYS A 323 -29.43 3.78 -6.92
N ARG A 324 -28.80 4.96 -6.98
CA ARG A 324 -29.18 6.25 -6.30
C ARG A 324 -27.99 7.24 -6.40
N PRO A 325 -28.11 8.54 -6.03
CA PRO A 325 -27.05 9.53 -6.30
C PRO A 325 -25.82 9.43 -5.36
N THR A 326 -25.64 8.30 -4.67
CA THR A 326 -24.50 8.02 -3.78
C THR A 326 -23.58 7.01 -4.45
N LEU A 327 -22.26 7.27 -4.33
CA LEU A 327 -21.21 6.43 -4.90
C LEU A 327 -20.79 5.42 -3.83
N ASP A 328 -21.05 4.14 -4.06
CA ASP A 328 -20.73 3.08 -3.10
C ASP A 328 -19.36 2.45 -3.43
N ILE A 329 -18.61 2.09 -2.38
CA ILE A 329 -17.35 1.37 -2.48
C ILE A 329 -17.65 -0.13 -2.36
N LEU A 330 -17.24 -0.89 -3.36
CA LEU A 330 -17.30 -2.34 -3.36
C LEU A 330 -15.92 -2.90 -3.06
N MET A 331 -15.82 -3.79 -2.06
CA MET A 331 -14.60 -4.54 -1.78
C MET A 331 -14.86 -6.02 -2.03
N CYS A 332 -14.04 -6.63 -2.87
CA CYS A 332 -14.11 -8.05 -3.20
C CYS A 332 -12.80 -8.71 -2.77
N PHE A 333 -12.90 -9.85 -2.09
CA PHE A 333 -11.79 -10.62 -1.57
C PHE A 333 -11.77 -11.97 -2.27
N CYS A 334 -10.59 -12.48 -2.62
CA CYS A 334 -10.46 -13.85 -3.08
C CYS A 334 -9.11 -14.42 -2.70
N THR A 335 -9.05 -15.74 -2.50
CA THR A 335 -7.80 -16.47 -2.34
C THR A 335 -7.48 -17.11 -3.69
N PRO A 336 -6.61 -16.51 -4.51
CA PRO A 336 -6.31 -17.07 -5.82
C PRO A 336 -5.41 -18.31 -5.68
N SER A 337 -5.49 -19.19 -6.67
CA SER A 337 -4.53 -20.28 -6.86
C SER A 337 -4.27 -20.42 -8.37
N PRO A 338 -3.02 -20.64 -8.81
CA PRO A 338 -2.71 -20.86 -10.22
C PRO A 338 -3.28 -22.17 -10.76
N GLU A 339 -3.52 -23.13 -9.86
CA GLU A 339 -4.05 -24.46 -10.19
C GLU A 339 -5.55 -24.41 -10.49
N LEU A 340 -6.26 -23.45 -9.92
CA LEU A 340 -7.70 -23.28 -10.11
C LEU A 340 -7.96 -22.38 -11.32
N ASP A 341 -8.89 -22.82 -12.17
CA ASP A 341 -9.34 -22.05 -13.33
C ASP A 341 -10.57 -21.18 -13.01
N ASN A 342 -11.02 -21.18 -11.75
CA ASN A 342 -12.10 -20.33 -11.28
C ASN A 342 -11.80 -19.82 -9.88
N VAL A 343 -11.88 -18.50 -9.71
CA VAL A 343 -11.66 -17.81 -8.44
C VAL A 343 -13.01 -17.31 -7.92
N GLU A 344 -13.37 -17.72 -6.71
CA GLU A 344 -14.57 -17.23 -6.04
C GLU A 344 -14.27 -15.93 -5.29
N TRP A 345 -15.11 -14.91 -5.53
CA TRP A 345 -15.00 -13.61 -4.89
C TRP A 345 -16.01 -13.46 -3.76
N ARG A 346 -15.53 -13.24 -2.53
CA ARG A 346 -16.33 -12.78 -1.40
C ARG A 346 -16.53 -11.28 -1.50
N VAL A 347 -17.77 -10.86 -1.71
CA VAL A 347 -18.14 -9.44 -1.83
C VAL A 347 -18.52 -8.87 -0.46
N LEU A 348 -17.91 -7.74 -0.09
CA LEU A 348 -18.29 -6.90 1.02
C LEU A 348 -18.75 -5.55 0.47
N GLU A 349 -20.05 -5.27 0.61
CA GLU A 349 -20.63 -3.98 0.27
C GLU A 349 -20.38 -3.00 1.43
N PHE A 350 -19.76 -1.86 1.12
CA PHE A 350 -19.54 -0.78 2.07
C PHE A 350 -20.58 0.32 1.82
N ASP A 351 -21.74 0.21 2.47
CA ASP A 351 -22.79 1.23 2.38
C ASP A 351 -22.39 2.45 3.22
N ARG A 352 -22.13 3.58 2.55
CA ARG A 352 -22.09 4.88 3.23
C ARG A 352 -22.83 5.91 2.39
N GLN A 353 -23.90 6.46 2.96
CA GLN A 353 -24.58 7.65 2.46
C GLN A 353 -23.61 8.84 2.45
N GLY A 354 -22.97 9.11 1.31
CA GLY A 354 -22.07 10.26 1.17
C GLY A 354 -21.48 10.42 -0.23
N ARG A 355 -21.35 11.67 -0.69
CA ARG A 355 -20.66 11.99 -1.95
C ARG A 355 -19.15 11.88 -1.74
N ILE A 356 -18.54 10.77 -2.12
CA ILE A 356 -17.08 10.54 -1.97
C ILE A 356 -16.36 10.82 -3.31
N ARG A 357 -15.20 11.49 -3.28
CA ARG A 357 -14.32 11.85 -4.44
C ARG A 357 -13.12 10.86 -4.54
N PRO A 358 -12.09 11.00 -5.42
CA PRO A 358 -11.23 9.87 -5.80
C PRO A 358 -10.43 9.31 -4.62
N PHE A 359 -10.39 7.97 -4.53
CA PHE A 359 -9.70 7.24 -3.47
C PHE A 359 -8.46 6.53 -3.99
N ILE A 360 -7.50 6.38 -3.09
CA ILE A 360 -6.27 5.62 -3.27
C ILE A 360 -6.14 4.74 -2.04
N ILE A 361 -5.66 3.53 -2.25
CA ILE A 361 -5.70 2.46 -1.25
C ILE A 361 -4.30 1.93 -1.02
N VAL A 362 -4.00 1.71 0.25
CA VAL A 362 -2.91 0.85 0.68
C VAL A 362 -3.47 -0.26 1.53
N VAL A 363 -2.87 -1.43 1.40
CA VAL A 363 -3.23 -2.67 2.08
C VAL A 363 -2.02 -3.17 2.85
#